data_AF-A6BI04-F1
#
_entry.id   AF-A6BI04-F1
#
_cell.length_a   1.000
_cell.length_b   1.000
_cell.length_c   1.000
_cell.angle_alpha   90.00
_cell.angle_beta   90.00
_cell.angle_gamma   90.00
#
_symmetry.space_group_name_H-M   'P 1'
#
loop_
_entity.id
_entity.type
_entity.pdbx_description
1 polymer ?
#
loop_
_entity_poly.entity_id
_entity_poly.type
_entity_poly.pdbx_seq_one_letter_code
_entity_poly.pdbx_strand_id
1 'polypeptide(L)'
;MYEYDEECLKTFILNQGQLFDEPVAETLEEAEAFLEDCMASIVDSIEEVKEFLDQEGMDISGMSDEEIEEASEVFALPDGRYLIVEG
;
A
#
# COMPACT_ATOMS: atom_id res chain seq x y z
N MET A 1 -17.72 -6.08 -7.49
CA MET A 1 -16.64 -5.26 -8.06
C MET A 1 -15.56 -5.40 -7.03
N TYR A 2 -14.53 -6.17 -7.32
CA TYR A 2 -13.44 -6.38 -6.36
C TYR A 2 -12.75 -5.04 -6.15
N GLU A 3 -12.55 -4.68 -4.88
CA GLU A 3 -11.98 -3.38 -4.50
C GLU A 3 -10.48 -3.33 -4.85
N TYR A 4 -9.84 -4.50 -4.85
CA TYR A 4 -8.47 -4.73 -5.28
C TYR A 4 -8.45 -5.69 -6.48
N ASP A 5 -7.58 -5.42 -7.45
CA ASP A 5 -7.33 -6.37 -8.53
C ASP A 5 -6.31 -7.44 -8.13
N GLU A 6 -6.25 -8.52 -8.92
CA GLU A 6 -5.38 -9.65 -8.65
C GLU A 6 -3.88 -9.28 -8.63
N GLU A 7 -3.45 -8.27 -9.40
CA GLU A 7 -2.06 -7.82 -9.42
C GLU A 7 -1.71 -7.06 -8.14
N CYS A 8 -2.62 -6.22 -7.64
CA CYS A 8 -2.51 -5.55 -6.35
C CYS A 8 -2.37 -6.56 -5.21
N LEU A 9 -3.27 -7.54 -5.12
CA LEU A 9 -3.24 -8.58 -4.09
C LEU A 9 -1.95 -9.40 -4.12
N LYS A 10 -1.49 -9.78 -5.33
CA LYS A 10 -0.20 -10.49 -5.50
C LYS A 10 0.99 -9.65 -5.07
N THR A 11 0.98 -8.36 -5.39
CA THR A 11 2.05 -7.44 -5.03
C THR A 11 2.13 -7.29 -3.52
N PHE A 12 0.98 -7.13 -2.86
CA PHE A 12 0.90 -7.12 -1.40
C PHE A 12 1.44 -8.43 -0.81
N ILE A 13 0.97 -9.61 -1.23
CA ILE A 13 1.45 -10.89 -0.68
C ILE A 13 2.97 -11.06 -0.84
N LEU A 14 3.52 -10.63 -1.99
CA LEU A 14 4.95 -10.77 -2.26
C LEU A 14 5.80 -9.81 -1.41
N ASN A 15 5.31 -8.59 -1.21
CA ASN A 15 6.08 -7.51 -0.59
C ASN A 15 5.65 -7.18 0.84
N GLN A 16 4.63 -7.84 1.40
CA GLN A 16 4.11 -7.59 2.75
C GLN A 16 5.18 -7.62 3.84
N GLY A 17 6.29 -8.32 3.60
CA GLY A 17 7.47 -8.34 4.46
C GLY A 17 8.17 -6.99 4.63
N GLN A 18 7.84 -5.99 3.81
CA GLN A 18 8.31 -4.61 3.99
C GLN A 18 7.60 -3.91 5.15
N LEU A 19 6.36 -4.30 5.45
CA LEU A 19 5.51 -3.70 6.50
C LEU A 19 5.37 -4.63 7.72
N PHE A 20 5.28 -5.93 7.51
CA PHE A 20 5.03 -6.93 8.55
C PHE A 20 6.20 -7.92 8.68
N ASP A 21 6.62 -8.22 9.91
CA ASP A 21 7.69 -9.19 10.19
C ASP A 21 7.29 -10.65 9.84
N GLU A 22 5.99 -10.94 9.82
CA GLU A 22 5.40 -12.25 9.49
C GLU A 22 4.33 -12.10 8.41
N PRO A 23 4.13 -13.10 7.54
CA PRO A 23 3.10 -13.02 6.51
C PRO A 23 1.70 -12.95 7.14
N VAL A 24 1.00 -11.85 6.87
CA VAL A 24 -0.40 -11.63 7.28
C VAL A 24 -1.39 -12.27 6.33
N ALA A 25 -0.98 -12.53 5.08
CA ALA A 25 -1.78 -13.21 4.07
C ALA A 25 -0.93 -14.15 3.20
N GLU A 26 -1.42 -15.36 2.94
CA GLU A 26 -0.76 -16.32 2.04
C GLU A 26 -1.53 -16.53 0.72
N THR A 27 -2.81 -16.15 0.71
CA THR A 27 -3.72 -16.31 -0.44
C THR A 27 -4.36 -15.00 -0.86
N LEU A 28 -4.88 -14.94 -2.10
CA LEU A 28 -5.56 -13.74 -2.61
C LEU A 28 -6.78 -13.36 -1.75
N GLU A 29 -7.54 -14.37 -1.30
CA GLU A 29 -8.73 -14.15 -0.46
C GLU A 29 -8.34 -13.60 0.93
N GLU A 30 -7.23 -14.07 1.51
CA GLU A 30 -6.71 -13.54 2.78
C GLU A 30 -6.16 -12.12 2.61
N ALA A 31 -5.45 -11.86 1.52
CA ALA A 31 -4.92 -10.53 1.22
C ALA A 31 -6.06 -9.53 1.01
N GLU A 32 -7.10 -9.91 0.27
CA GLU A 32 -8.29 -9.07 0.06
C GLU A 32 -8.98 -8.77 1.39
N ALA A 33 -9.25 -9.79 2.21
CA ALA A 33 -9.85 -9.59 3.52
C ALA A 33 -9.00 -8.72 4.45
N PHE A 34 -7.67 -8.89 4.43
CA PHE A 34 -6.75 -8.10 5.22
C PHE A 34 -6.73 -6.63 4.78
N LEU A 35 -6.64 -6.38 3.48
CA LEU A 35 -6.61 -5.02 2.93
C LEU A 35 -7.95 -4.29 3.17
N GLU A 36 -9.09 -4.99 3.05
CA GLU A 36 -10.40 -4.45 3.42
C GLU A 36 -10.46 -4.10 4.92
N ASP A 37 -9.98 -4.98 5.80
CA ASP A 37 -9.95 -4.74 7.25
C ASP A 37 -9.00 -3.59 7.63
N CYS A 38 -7.87 -3.46 6.94
CA CYS A 38 -6.89 -2.38 7.08
C CYS A 38 -7.30 -1.07 6.38
N MET A 39 -8.44 -1.04 5.70
CA MET A 39 -8.90 0.12 4.91
C MET A 39 -7.84 0.62 3.91
N ALA A 40 -7.11 -0.32 3.30
CA ALA A 40 -6.03 0.00 2.38
C ALA A 40 -6.57 0.72 1.14
N SER A 41 -5.83 1.72 0.66
CA SER A 41 -6.27 2.57 -0.45
C SER A 41 -5.37 2.41 -1.67
N ILE A 42 -5.95 2.37 -2.87
CA ILE A 42 -5.20 2.43 -4.13
C ILE A 42 -5.29 3.84 -4.70
N VAL A 43 -4.13 4.39 -5.06
CA VAL A 43 -4.00 5.72 -5.67
C VAL A 43 -3.23 5.67 -6.98
N ASP A 44 -3.46 6.63 -7.86
CA ASP A 44 -2.94 6.62 -9.23
C ASP A 44 -1.59 7.33 -9.38
N SER A 45 -1.12 8.04 -8.34
CA SER A 45 0.13 8.80 -8.41
C SER A 45 0.79 9.03 -7.04
N ILE A 46 2.09 9.34 -7.06
CA ILE A 46 2.84 9.70 -5.84
C ILE A 46 2.30 10.96 -5.16
N GLU A 47 1.67 11.89 -5.91
CA GLU A 47 1.04 13.08 -5.32
C GLU A 47 -0.15 12.68 -4.45
N GLU A 48 -0.96 11.72 -4.89
CA GLU A 48 -2.07 11.18 -4.10
C GLU A 48 -1.59 10.38 -2.88
N VAL A 49 -0.46 9.67 -2.98
CA VAL A 49 0.18 9.04 -1.81
C VAL A 49 0.52 10.09 -0.76
N LYS A 50 1.12 11.21 -1.17
CA LYS A 50 1.44 12.32 -0.24
C LYS A 50 0.20 12.90 0.39
N GLU A 51 -0.85 13.15 -0.39
CA GLU A 51 -2.12 13.66 0.15
C GLU A 51 -2.75 12.69 1.15
N PHE A 52 -2.63 11.38 0.93
CA PHE A 52 -3.09 10.36 1.86
C PHE A 52 -2.28 10.40 3.16
N LEU A 53 -0.95 10.38 3.08
CA LEU A 53 -0.08 10.40 4.26
C LEU A 53 -0.22 11.70 5.07
N ASP A 54 -0.39 12.85 4.42
CA ASP A 54 -0.66 14.13 5.10
C ASP A 54 -2.03 14.12 5.81
N GLN A 55 -3.05 13.50 5.21
CA GLN A 55 -4.36 13.32 5.83
C GLN A 55 -4.32 12.42 7.07
N GLU A 56 -3.51 11.36 7.02
CA GLU A 56 -3.22 10.47 8.16
C GLU A 56 -2.31 11.13 9.22
N GLY A 57 -1.84 12.35 8.98
CA GLY A 57 -1.02 13.11 9.92
C GLY A 57 0.44 12.65 9.98
N MET A 58 0.91 11.93 8.96
CA MET A 58 2.33 11.62 8.79
C MET A 58 3.11 12.88 8.42
N ASP A 59 4.25 13.12 9.08
CA ASP A 59 5.13 14.24 8.75
C ASP A 59 5.95 13.95 7.49
N ILE A 60 5.33 14.24 6.34
CA ILE A 60 5.99 14.13 5.02
C ILE A 60 6.73 15.41 4.62
N SER A 61 6.86 16.39 5.54
CA SER A 61 7.40 17.70 5.21
C SER A 61 8.91 17.62 4.94
N GLY A 62 9.29 17.82 3.67
CA GLY A 62 10.68 17.76 3.24
C GLY A 62 11.15 16.38 2.77
N MET A 63 10.27 15.37 2.78
CA MET A 63 10.54 14.10 2.12
C MET A 63 10.44 14.25 0.60
N SER A 64 11.37 13.61 -0.10
CA SER A 64 11.33 13.47 -1.56
C SER A 64 10.35 12.38 -2.00
N ASP A 65 9.94 12.42 -3.27
CA ASP A 65 9.07 11.42 -3.88
C ASP A 65 9.64 10.00 -3.73
N GLU A 66 10.97 9.86 -3.90
CA GLU A 66 11.70 8.60 -3.71
C GLU A 66 11.61 8.11 -2.26
N GLU A 67 11.80 8.99 -1.27
CA GLU A 67 11.69 8.62 0.15
C GLU A 67 10.27 8.19 0.55
N ILE A 68 9.24 8.75 -0.09
CA ILE A 68 7.84 8.39 0.16
C ILE A 68 7.48 7.08 -0.55
N GLU A 69 7.99 6.86 -1.76
CA GLU A 69 7.83 5.60 -2.48
C GLU A 69 8.55 4.44 -1.77
N GLU A 70 9.64 4.71 -1.05
CA GLU A 70 10.36 3.73 -0.21
C GLU A 70 9.73 3.52 1.18
N ALA A 71 8.62 4.18 1.51
CA ALA A 71 7.92 3.97 2.78
C ALA A 71 7.37 2.54 2.88
N SER A 72 7.37 1.98 4.09
CA SER A 72 6.96 0.59 4.31
C SER A 72 5.47 0.37 4.03
N GLU A 73 4.67 1.41 4.26
CA GLU A 73 3.24 1.49 4.03
C GLU A 73 2.87 1.62 2.54
N VAL A 74 3.83 1.93 1.66
CA VAL A 74 3.60 2.24 0.24
C VAL A 74 4.09 1.09 -0.64
N PHE A 75 3.17 0.50 -1.41
CA PHE A 75 3.42 -0.62 -2.29
C PHE A 75 3.26 -0.17 -3.74
N ALA A 76 4.38 -0.04 -4.46
CA ALA A 76 4.36 0.28 -5.89
C ALA A 76 3.79 -0.89 -6.71
N LEU A 77 2.75 -0.61 -7.50
CA LEU A 77 2.09 -1.58 -8.38
C LEU A 77 2.72 -1.54 -9.78
N PRO A 78 2.75 -2.68 -10.52
CA PRO A 78 3.42 -2.78 -11.82
C PRO A 78 2.80 -1.91 -12.92
N ASP A 79 1.58 -1.43 -12.72
CA ASP A 79 0.86 -0.55 -13.63
C ASP A 79 1.08 0.95 -13.34
N GLY A 80 1.89 1.27 -12.33
CA GLY A 80 2.23 2.64 -11.92
C GLY A 80 1.31 3.23 -10.85
N ARG A 81 0.33 2.46 -10.35
CA ARG A 81 -0.47 2.82 -9.18
C ARG A 81 0.28 2.48 -7.89
N TYR A 82 -0.26 2.92 -6.75
CA TYR A 82 0.28 2.63 -5.43
C TYR A 82 -0.82 2.09 -4.52
N LEU A 83 -0.52 1.05 -3.77
CA LEU A 83 -1.34 0.57 -2.66
C LEU A 83 -0.75 1.12 -1.35
N ILE A 84 -1.59 1.74 -0.53
CA ILE A 84 -1.21 2.28 0.78
C ILE A 84 -1.88 1.43 1.85
N VAL A 85 -1.08 0.86 2.76
CA VAL A 85 -1.53 -0.04 3.82
C VAL A 85 -1.05 0.50 5.15
N GLU A 86 -1.97 0.71 6.09
CA GLU A 86 -1.63 1.04 7.48
C GLU A 86 -1.06 -0.19 8.21
N GLY A 87 0.07 0.01 8.89
CA GLY A 87 0.78 -1.01 9.69
C GLY A 87 0.41 -1.01 11.17
#